data_AF-A0A9D5VMF7-F1
#
_entry.id   AF-A0A9D5VMF7-F1
#
_cell.length_a   1.000
_cell.length_b   1.000
_cell.length_c   1.000
_cell.angle_alpha   90.00
_cell.angle_beta   90.00
_cell.angle_gamma   90.00
#
_symmetry.space_group_name_H-M   'P 1'
#
loop_
_entity.id
_entity.type
_entity.pdbx_description
1 polymer ?
#
loop_
_entity_poly.entity_id
_entity_poly.type
_entity_poly.pdbx_seq_one_letter_code
_entity_poly.pdbx_strand_id
1 'polypeptide(L)'
;MAVFYKIARDLMKGNFSLILHAEERMDERSIFEGDLMNVGRTYFEKYYHEKRNSYNFVGYALDERVITVACQYYGETLIITMFEEEE
;
A
#
# COMPACT_ATOMS: atom_id res chain seq x y z
N MET A 1 -11.82 -13.40 -9.08
CA MET A 1 -11.86 -12.20 -8.20
C MET A 1 -10.80 -11.23 -8.70
N ALA A 2 -11.14 -9.99 -9.03
CA ALA A 2 -10.15 -9.05 -9.59
C ALA A 2 -9.01 -8.80 -8.59
N VAL A 3 -7.75 -8.79 -9.05
CA VAL A 3 -6.53 -8.75 -8.22
C VAL A 3 -6.59 -7.62 -7.18
N PHE A 4 -7.12 -6.46 -7.55
CA PHE A 4 -7.35 -5.34 -6.65
C PHE A 4 -8.16 -5.68 -5.39
N TYR A 5 -9.24 -6.49 -5.51
CA TYR A 5 -10.05 -6.87 -4.35
C TYR A 5 -9.31 -7.83 -3.42
N LYS A 6 -8.47 -8.70 -3.99
CA LYS A 6 -7.60 -9.58 -3.19
C LYS A 6 -6.61 -8.73 -2.39
N ILE A 7 -5.94 -7.78 -3.05
CA ILE A 7 -4.96 -6.89 -2.42
C ILE A 7 -5.61 -6.02 -1.34
N ALA A 8 -6.71 -5.33 -1.64
CA ALA A 8 -7.38 -4.48 -0.65
C ALA A 8 -7.78 -5.26 0.61
N ARG A 9 -8.28 -6.49 0.44
CA ARG A 9 -8.63 -7.37 1.56
C ARG A 9 -7.40 -7.78 2.37
N ASP A 10 -6.31 -8.13 1.69
CA ASP A 10 -5.10 -8.60 2.37
C ASP A 10 -4.40 -7.43 3.06
N LEU A 11 -4.39 -6.24 2.45
CA LEU A 11 -3.97 -4.97 3.07
C LEU A 11 -4.78 -4.64 4.33
N MET A 12 -6.11 -4.68 4.24
CA MET A 12 -7.03 -4.44 5.37
C MET A 12 -6.80 -5.40 6.55
N LYS A 13 -6.38 -6.64 6.27
CA LYS A 13 -6.15 -7.68 7.27
C LYS A 13 -4.74 -7.65 7.87
N GLY A 14 -3.83 -6.81 7.36
CA GLY A 14 -2.42 -6.88 7.75
C GLY A 14 -1.68 -8.08 7.14
N ASN A 15 -2.22 -8.70 6.09
CA ASN A 15 -1.62 -9.85 5.41
C ASN A 15 -0.61 -9.38 4.37
N PHE A 16 0.43 -8.67 4.79
CA PHE A 16 1.49 -8.16 3.94
C PHE A 16 2.86 -8.22 4.61
N SER A 17 3.91 -8.00 3.83
CA SER A 17 5.27 -7.83 4.32
C SER A 17 5.83 -6.52 3.78
N LEU A 18 6.56 -5.82 4.63
CA LEU A 18 7.32 -4.63 4.26
C LEU A 18 8.70 -5.07 3.79
N ILE A 19 9.20 -4.47 2.72
CA ILE A 19 10.64 -4.54 2.42
C ILE A 19 11.35 -3.49 3.27
N LEU A 20 12.63 -3.71 3.60
CA LEU A 20 13.43 -2.80 4.44
C LEU A 20 13.33 -1.32 3.99
N HIS A 21 13.43 -1.07 2.68
CA HIS A 21 13.30 0.28 2.10
C HIS A 21 11.91 0.91 2.30
N ALA A 22 10.87 0.09 2.40
CA ALA A 22 9.51 0.57 2.69
C ALA A 22 9.36 0.94 4.17
N GLU A 23 9.98 0.17 5.07
CA GLU A 23 10.01 0.47 6.52
C GLU A 23 10.73 1.79 6.79
N GLU A 24 11.91 1.99 6.20
CA GLU A 24 12.68 3.23 6.34
C GLU A 24 11.86 4.46 5.88
N ARG A 25 11.19 4.35 4.72
CA ARG A 25 10.32 5.43 4.20
C ARG A 25 9.05 5.63 5.02
N MET A 26 8.53 4.57 5.61
CA MET A 26 7.41 4.65 6.52
C MET A 26 7.80 5.44 7.77
N ASP A 27 8.96 5.16 8.36
CA ASP A 27 9.48 5.89 9.51
C ASP A 27 9.72 7.37 9.18
N GLU A 28 10.37 7.68 8.05
CA GLU A 28 10.60 9.06 7.59
C GLU A 28 9.30 9.87 7.44
N ARG A 29 8.23 9.21 7.02
CA ARG A 29 6.92 9.83 6.79
C ARG A 29 5.96 9.64 7.97
N SER A 30 6.41 9.04 9.07
CA SER A 30 5.56 8.65 10.21
C SER A 30 4.32 7.85 9.77
N ILE A 31 4.45 6.95 8.79
CA ILE A 31 3.41 6.04 8.31
C ILE A 31 3.55 4.72 9.04
N PHE A 32 2.46 4.24 9.63
CA PHE A 32 2.45 3.00 10.41
C PHE A 32 1.64 1.91 9.71
N GLU A 33 1.80 0.66 10.11
CA GLU A 33 1.01 -0.46 9.56
C GLU A 33 -0.50 -0.20 9.63
N GLY A 34 -0.96 0.43 10.71
CA GLY A 34 -2.36 0.83 10.88
C GLY A 34 -2.86 1.77 9.78
N ASP A 35 -2.00 2.65 9.26
CA ASP A 35 -2.33 3.53 8.13
C ASP A 35 -2.52 2.73 6.85
N LEU A 36 -1.61 1.79 6.58
CA LEU A 36 -1.70 0.90 5.42
C LEU A 36 -3.00 0.07 5.46
N MET A 37 -3.31 -0.50 6.62
CA MET A 37 -4.55 -1.23 6.83
C MET A 37 -5.78 -0.34 6.64
N ASN A 38 -5.72 0.92 7.06
CA ASN A 38 -6.80 1.87 6.89
C ASN A 38 -7.01 2.25 5.42
N VAL A 39 -5.94 2.38 4.64
CA VAL A 39 -6.03 2.56 3.18
C VAL A 39 -6.76 1.38 2.54
N GLY A 40 -6.50 0.15 2.97
CA GLY A 40 -7.24 -1.04 2.49
C GLY A 40 -8.76 -0.96 2.72
N ARG A 41 -9.20 -0.16 3.70
CA ARG A 41 -10.62 0.08 4.03
C ARG A 41 -11.20 1.32 3.35
N THR A 42 -10.40 2.36 3.20
CA THR A 42 -10.86 3.71 2.85
C THR A 42 -10.47 4.16 1.45
N TYR A 43 -9.72 3.33 0.69
CA TYR A 43 -9.26 3.71 -0.64
C TYR A 43 -10.43 4.19 -1.52
N PHE A 44 -10.21 5.33 -2.17
CA PHE A 44 -11.16 5.91 -3.13
C PHE A 44 -10.63 5.83 -4.56
N GLU A 45 -9.33 5.59 -4.73
CA GLU A 45 -8.70 5.37 -6.03
C GLU A 45 -7.82 4.12 -6.01
N LYS A 46 -7.79 3.42 -7.15
CA LYS A 46 -6.91 2.28 -7.37
C LYS A 46 -6.49 2.22 -8.84
N TYR A 47 -5.21 1.98 -9.09
CA TYR A 47 -4.66 1.87 -10.43
C TYR A 47 -3.46 0.93 -10.47
N TYR A 48 -3.12 0.46 -11.66
CA TYR A 48 -1.94 -0.37 -11.88
C TYR A 48 -0.84 0.48 -12.52
N HIS A 49 0.34 0.52 -11.91
CA HIS A 49 1.46 1.32 -12.37
C HIS A 49 2.44 0.43 -13.16
N GLU A 50 2.30 0.44 -14.49
CA GLU A 50 3.03 -0.49 -15.38
C GLU A 50 4.55 -0.47 -15.20
N LYS A 51 5.18 0.72 -15.16
CA LYS A 51 6.64 0.85 -15.03
C LYS A 51 7.20 0.29 -13.74
N ARG A 52 6.39 0.27 -12.67
CA ARG A 52 6.78 -0.16 -11.32
C ARG A 52 6.18 -1.53 -10.98
N ASN A 53 5.43 -2.14 -11.91
CA ASN A 53 4.76 -3.42 -11.76
C ASN A 53 4.00 -3.55 -10.42
N SER A 54 3.27 -2.48 -10.04
CA SER A 54 2.63 -2.36 -8.74
C SER A 54 1.15 -1.99 -8.85
N TYR A 55 0.35 -2.52 -7.93
CA TYR A 55 -1.04 -2.13 -7.72
C TYR A 55 -1.08 -1.06 -6.64
N ASN A 56 -1.47 0.15 -7.02
CA ASN A 56 -1.48 1.30 -6.13
C ASN A 56 -2.90 1.57 -5.62
N PHE A 57 -2.99 1.91 -4.34
CA PHE A 57 -4.21 2.30 -3.66
C PHE A 57 -4.01 3.67 -3.04
N VAL A 58 -4.90 4.61 -3.36
CA VAL A 58 -4.93 5.94 -2.73
C VAL A 58 -6.08 5.97 -1.75
N GLY A 59 -5.77 6.26 -0.49
CA GLY A 59 -6.75 6.26 0.59
C GLY A 59 -6.27 7.10 1.77
N TYR A 60 -6.96 6.93 2.89
CA TYR A 60 -6.69 7.69 4.11
C TYR A 60 -5.86 6.85 5.09
N ALA A 61 -4.83 7.47 5.63
CA ALA A 61 -4.17 7.01 6.85
C ALA A 61 -5.09 7.22 8.07
N LEU A 62 -4.66 6.79 9.26
CA LEU A 62 -5.44 6.96 10.50
C LEU A 62 -5.55 8.41 10.95
N ASP A 63 -4.58 9.25 10.59
CA ASP A 63 -4.57 10.70 10.85
C ASP A 63 -5.27 11.51 9.73
N GLU A 64 -6.07 10.85 8.89
CA GLU A 64 -6.85 11.45 7.80
C GLU A 64 -6.02 12.06 6.66
N ARG A 65 -4.69 11.93 6.66
CA ARG A 65 -3.88 12.32 5.51
C ARG A 65 -4.06 11.33 4.36
N VAL A 66 -4.00 11.84 3.14
CA VAL A 66 -4.07 11.00 1.93
C VAL A 66 -2.69 10.38 1.69
N ILE A 67 -2.64 9.06 1.53
CA ILE A 67 -1.42 8.33 1.20
C ILE A 67 -1.66 7.35 0.04
N THR A 68 -0.61 7.08 -0.72
CA THR A 68 -0.59 6.05 -1.76
C THR A 68 0.21 4.85 -1.29
N VAL A 69 -0.41 3.67 -1.31
CA VAL A 69 0.22 2.39 -0.96
C VAL A 69 0.42 1.56 -2.22
N ALA A 70 1.67 1.29 -2.57
CA ALA A 70 1.99 0.43 -3.70
C ALA A 70 2.21 -1.02 -3.26
N CYS A 71 1.49 -1.92 -3.92
CA CYS A 71 1.40 -3.32 -3.55
C CYS A 71 1.84 -4.22 -4.71
N GLN A 72 2.60 -5.26 -4.43
CA GLN A 72 2.98 -6.27 -5.40
C GLN A 72 2.91 -7.66 -4.79
N TYR A 73 2.41 -8.66 -5.53
CA TYR A 73 2.53 -10.04 -5.09
C TYR A 73 3.87 -10.64 -5.49
N TYR A 74 4.54 -11.26 -4.54
CA TYR A 74 5.65 -12.16 -4.80
C TYR A 74 5.26 -13.57 -4.30
N GLY A 75 4.85 -14.44 -5.23
CA GLY A 75 4.21 -15.71 -4.89
C GLY A 75 2.87 -15.47 -4.20
N GLU A 76 2.75 -15.93 -2.95
CA GLU A 76 1.54 -15.76 -2.12
C GLU A 76 1.62 -14.55 -1.17
N THR A 77 2.80 -13.92 -1.04
CA THR A 77 3.02 -12.81 -0.12
C THR A 77 2.73 -11.47 -0.81
N LEU A 78 1.92 -10.64 -0.16
CA LEU A 78 1.71 -9.25 -0.56
C LEU A 78 2.86 -8.40 -0.02
N ILE A 79 3.65 -7.82 -0.91
CA ILE A 79 4.76 -6.93 -0.59
C ILE A 79 4.30 -5.48 -0.74
N ILE A 80 4.58 -4.66 0.26
CA ILE A 80 4.35 -3.21 0.20
C ILE A 80 5.67 -2.50 -0.08
N THR A 81 5.61 -1.58 -1.03
CA THR A 81 6.73 -0.71 -1.40
C THR A 81 6.26 0.75 -1.30
N MET A 82 7.05 1.60 -0.65
CA MET A 82 6.79 3.03 -0.63
C MET A 82 7.62 3.71 -1.71
N PHE A 83 6.99 4.49 -2.58
CA PHE A 83 7.68 5.27 -3.60
C PHE A 83 7.81 6.75 -3.21
N GLU A 84 8.83 7.42 -3.74
CA GLU A 84 8.85 8.88 -3.81
C GLU A 84 7.78 9.34 -4.80
N GLU A 85 7.02 10.36 -4.41
CA GLU A 85 6.25 11.14 -5.37
C GLU A 85 7.29 11.84 -6.26
N GLU A 86 7.30 11.50 -7.56
CA GLU A 86 8.04 12.31 -8.53
C GLU A 86 7.19 13.57 -8.75
N GLU A 87 7.73 14.74 -8.39
CA GLU A 87 7.17 16.08 -8.69
C GLU A 87 6.89 16.28 -10.19
#